data_AF-A0A093Z3W7-F1
#
_entry.id   AF-A0A093Z3W7-F1
#
_cell.length_a   1.000
_cell.length_b   1.000
_cell.length_c   1.000
_cell.angle_alpha   90.00
_cell.angle_beta   90.00
_cell.angle_gamma   90.00
#
_symmetry.space_group_name_H-M   'P 1'
#
loop_
_entity.id
_entity.type
_entity.pdbx_description
1 polymer ?
#
loop_
_entity_poly.entity_id
_entity_poly.type
_entity_poly.pdbx_seq_one_letter_code
_entity_poly.pdbx_strand_id
1 'polypeptide(L)'
;MYLRGVHAESHIPALLQLIRENPLGILTTAIKSPQYPLIQASHIPFVLDVPETADGTLSNGILRGHLAKQNPQAKVLMEAAAARKEQGHDTLELLDEVLILFNGPHHHYVTPKFYVETKPDSGKVVPTWNYSAVEVYGKVKVYCNSQSDETSSFLQRQIGDLTQQSESLIMGYTGGDRPSPWEVGDAPARYVEILKKNIIGIEIKIDRLGGKFKMSQELGKGDREGVINGFENLGTEAGEGIAKMVGERGQLKDSHNRE
;
A
#
# COMPACT_ATOMS: atom_id res chain seq x y z
N MET A 1 -0.79 0.65 13.99
CA MET A 1 0.65 0.36 14.24
C MET A 1 1.23 1.19 15.38
N TYR A 2 2.09 0.61 16.23
CA TYR A 2 2.93 1.37 17.17
C TYR A 2 4.10 2.05 16.43
N LEU A 3 4.16 3.37 16.56
CA LEU A 3 5.11 4.27 15.89
C LEU A 3 6.06 4.89 16.92
N ARG A 4 7.16 4.19 17.23
CA ARG A 4 8.27 4.79 17.96
C ARG A 4 8.84 5.93 17.10
N GLY A 5 9.05 7.13 17.66
CA GLY A 5 9.41 8.34 16.91
C GLY A 5 10.57 8.15 15.91
N VAL A 6 11.65 7.46 16.30
CA VAL A 6 12.80 7.19 15.43
C VAL A 6 12.49 6.32 14.20
N HIS A 7 11.37 5.58 14.21
CA HIS A 7 10.91 4.72 13.11
C HIS A 7 9.66 5.26 12.40
N ALA A 8 9.03 6.29 12.95
CA ALA A 8 7.84 6.90 12.37
C ALA A 8 8.22 7.70 11.12
N GLU A 9 7.43 7.57 10.05
CA GLU A 9 7.51 8.44 8.88
C GLU A 9 6.24 9.27 8.79
N SER A 10 6.40 10.59 8.81
CA SER A 10 5.32 11.58 8.74
C SER A 10 5.33 12.38 7.43
N HIS A 11 6.36 12.23 6.60
CA HIS A 11 6.46 12.90 5.31
C HIS A 11 5.51 12.27 4.30
N ILE A 12 4.34 12.89 4.13
CA ILE A 12 3.25 12.42 3.26
C ILE A 12 3.74 12.02 1.86
N PRO A 13 4.56 12.81 1.14
CA PRO A 13 5.09 12.40 -0.17
C PRO A 13 5.81 11.04 -0.15
N ALA A 14 6.61 10.75 0.88
CA ALA A 14 7.30 9.45 1.01
C ALA A 14 6.33 8.29 1.27
N LEU A 15 5.24 8.53 2.03
CA LEU A 15 4.21 7.52 2.27
C LEU A 15 3.43 7.20 1.00
N LEU A 16 3.03 8.25 0.26
CA LEU A 16 2.33 8.11 -1.03
C LEU A 16 3.23 7.44 -2.07
N GLN A 17 4.54 7.73 -2.07
CA GLN A 17 5.51 7.04 -2.92
C GLN A 17 5.59 5.54 -2.60
N LEU A 18 5.70 5.17 -1.31
CA LEU A 18 5.72 3.76 -0.92
C LEU A 18 4.45 3.03 -1.39
N ILE A 19 3.27 3.66 -1.26
CA ILE A 19 2.01 3.10 -1.75
C ILE A 19 2.05 2.88 -3.27
N ARG A 20 2.55 3.86 -4.05
CA ARG A 20 2.64 3.75 -5.52
C ARG A 20 3.60 2.65 -5.97
N GLU A 21 4.73 2.53 -5.30
CA GLU A 21 5.76 1.53 -5.61
C GLU A 21 5.35 0.11 -5.17
N ASN A 22 4.42 0.01 -4.21
CA ASN A 22 3.96 -1.26 -3.65
C ASN A 22 2.42 -1.33 -3.69
N PRO A 23 1.78 -1.31 -4.87
CA PRO A 23 0.34 -1.06 -4.99
C PRO A 23 -0.55 -2.23 -4.55
N LEU A 24 0.03 -3.41 -4.26
CA LEU A 24 -0.71 -4.56 -3.75
C LEU A 24 -0.93 -4.41 -2.24
N GLY A 25 -2.03 -3.77 -1.86
CA GLY A 25 -2.40 -3.53 -0.46
C GLY A 25 -3.24 -4.67 0.12
N ILE A 26 -3.28 -4.76 1.46
CA ILE A 26 -4.15 -5.69 2.19
C ILE A 26 -5.32 -4.92 2.77
N LEU A 27 -6.49 -4.97 2.12
CA LEU A 27 -7.71 -4.34 2.60
C LEU A 27 -8.34 -5.17 3.73
N THR A 28 -8.40 -4.60 4.93
CA THR A 28 -9.02 -5.17 6.11
C THR A 28 -10.30 -4.42 6.46
N THR A 29 -11.38 -5.17 6.62
CA THR A 29 -12.72 -4.66 7.00
C THR A 29 -13.22 -5.40 8.24
N ALA A 30 -13.95 -4.70 9.11
CA ALA A 30 -14.63 -5.29 10.26
C ALA A 30 -16.14 -5.05 10.17
N ILE A 31 -16.86 -5.90 9.42
CA ILE A 31 -18.30 -5.71 9.14
C ILE A 31 -19.07 -6.93 9.64
N LYS A 32 -20.12 -6.70 10.44
CA LYS A 32 -20.96 -7.77 10.98
C LYS A 32 -21.74 -8.45 9.85
N SER A 33 -21.65 -9.78 9.78
CA SER A 33 -22.46 -10.61 8.89
C SER A 33 -22.88 -11.89 9.61
N PRO A 34 -24.12 -12.38 9.40
CA PRO A 34 -24.52 -13.69 9.93
C PRO A 34 -23.85 -14.86 9.19
N GLN A 35 -23.29 -14.64 8.00
CA GLN A 35 -22.75 -15.70 7.14
C GLN A 35 -21.21 -15.70 7.06
N TYR A 36 -20.57 -14.58 7.35
CA TYR A 36 -19.13 -14.38 7.13
C TYR A 36 -18.42 -13.87 8.39
N PRO A 37 -17.10 -14.12 8.54
CA PRO A 37 -16.33 -13.59 9.66
C PRO A 37 -16.41 -12.07 9.76
N LEU A 38 -16.40 -11.55 11.01
CA LEU A 38 -16.40 -10.11 11.28
C LEU A 38 -15.21 -9.41 10.61
N ILE A 39 -14.00 -9.92 10.83
CA ILE A 39 -12.77 -9.37 10.27
C ILE A 39 -12.40 -10.19 9.04
N GLN A 40 -12.26 -9.51 7.91
CA GLN A 40 -11.85 -10.09 6.64
C GLN A 40 -10.74 -9.26 6.02
N ALA A 41 -9.83 -9.93 5.31
CA ALA A 41 -8.72 -9.29 4.62
C ALA A 41 -8.54 -9.88 3.22
N SER A 42 -8.32 -9.02 2.22
CA SER A 42 -7.98 -9.41 0.84
C SER A 42 -6.79 -8.61 0.33
N HIS A 43 -5.92 -9.26 -0.44
CA HIS A 43 -4.91 -8.56 -1.23
C HIS A 43 -5.59 -7.94 -2.45
N ILE A 44 -5.41 -6.63 -2.65
CA ILE A 44 -6.04 -5.85 -3.71
C ILE A 44 -5.00 -4.91 -4.32
N PRO A 45 -4.83 -4.92 -5.64
CA PRO A 45 -4.05 -3.88 -6.31
C PRO A 45 -4.82 -2.55 -6.31
N PHE A 46 -4.15 -1.49 -5.87
CA PHE A 46 -4.72 -0.15 -5.83
C PHE A 46 -4.05 0.80 -6.83
N VAL A 47 -4.86 1.72 -7.34
CA VAL A 47 -4.41 2.95 -7.99
C VAL A 47 -4.55 4.08 -6.97
N LEU A 48 -3.50 4.88 -6.79
CA LEU A 48 -3.50 6.03 -5.89
C LEU A 48 -3.66 7.33 -6.69
N ASP A 49 -4.80 8.00 -6.52
CA ASP A 49 -5.00 9.37 -6.99
C ASP A 49 -4.61 10.36 -5.89
N VAL A 50 -3.90 11.42 -6.25
CA VAL A 50 -3.54 12.50 -5.32
C VAL A 50 -4.01 13.82 -5.91
N PRO A 51 -5.29 14.17 -5.73
CA PRO A 51 -5.80 15.44 -6.20
C PRO A 51 -5.11 16.59 -5.47
N GLU A 52 -4.77 17.64 -6.20
CA GLU A 52 -4.39 18.93 -5.62
C GLU A 52 -5.60 19.49 -4.85
N THR A 53 -5.36 19.99 -3.64
CA THR A 53 -6.39 20.70 -2.88
C THR A 53 -6.52 22.13 -3.37
N ALA A 54 -7.63 22.79 -3.05
CA ALA A 54 -7.89 24.18 -3.46
C ALA A 54 -6.86 25.20 -2.94
N ASP A 55 -6.12 24.86 -1.87
CA ASP A 55 -5.05 25.66 -1.28
C ASP A 55 -3.64 25.23 -1.75
N GLY A 56 -3.54 24.33 -2.72
CA GLY A 56 -2.27 23.85 -3.29
C GLY A 56 -1.50 22.88 -2.38
N THR A 57 -2.12 22.40 -1.30
CA THR A 57 -1.55 21.36 -0.44
C THR A 57 -1.77 19.97 -1.04
N LEU A 58 -0.93 19.01 -0.68
CA LEU A 58 -1.11 17.61 -1.08
C LEU A 58 -2.21 16.99 -0.21
N SER A 59 -3.29 16.52 -0.83
CA SER A 59 -4.26 15.68 -0.14
C SER A 59 -3.63 14.33 0.26
N ASN A 60 -4.24 13.65 1.23
CA ASN A 60 -3.82 12.30 1.60
C ASN A 60 -4.06 11.27 0.48
N GLY A 61 -4.83 11.63 -0.55
CA GLY A 61 -5.12 10.80 -1.71
C GLY A 61 -6.40 9.98 -1.61
N ILE A 62 -6.71 9.29 -2.71
CA ILE A 62 -7.84 8.37 -2.88
C ILE A 62 -7.30 7.07 -3.48
N LEU A 63 -7.67 5.94 -2.90
CA LEU A 63 -7.33 4.62 -3.44
C LEU A 63 -8.51 4.05 -4.21
N ARG A 64 -8.27 3.56 -5.42
CA ARG A 64 -9.25 2.84 -6.23
C ARG A 64 -8.80 1.41 -6.48
N GLY A 65 -9.68 0.47 -6.19
CA GLY A 65 -9.46 -0.97 -6.39
C GLY A 65 -10.74 -1.66 -6.85
N HIS A 66 -10.66 -2.97 -7.02
CA HIS A 66 -11.83 -3.81 -7.25
C HIS A 66 -11.69 -5.18 -6.59
N LEU A 67 -12.82 -5.86 -6.37
CA LEU A 67 -12.89 -7.22 -5.85
C LEU A 67 -13.85 -8.06 -6.68
N ALA A 68 -13.56 -9.35 -6.84
CA ALA A 68 -14.52 -10.31 -7.39
C ALA A 68 -15.76 -10.40 -6.49
N LYS A 69 -16.95 -10.40 -7.08
CA LYS A 69 -18.23 -10.55 -6.35
C LYS A 69 -18.33 -11.87 -5.58
N GLN A 70 -17.58 -12.89 -6.00
CA GLN A 70 -17.50 -14.17 -5.31
C GLN A 70 -16.71 -14.10 -4.00
N ASN A 71 -15.85 -13.08 -3.83
CA ASN A 71 -15.09 -12.89 -2.60
C ASN A 71 -16.05 -12.63 -1.40
N PRO A 72 -15.96 -13.39 -0.30
CA PRO A 72 -16.74 -13.16 0.92
C PRO A 72 -16.73 -11.71 1.40
N GLN A 73 -15.59 -11.04 1.35
CA GLN A 73 -15.45 -9.64 1.76
C GLN A 73 -16.26 -8.71 0.85
N ALA A 74 -16.29 -8.98 -0.46
CA ALA A 74 -17.10 -8.23 -1.42
C ALA A 74 -18.61 -8.41 -1.16
N LYS A 75 -19.04 -9.62 -0.80
CA LYS A 75 -20.45 -9.89 -0.46
C LYS A 75 -20.89 -9.09 0.77
N VAL A 76 -20.09 -9.09 1.83
CA VAL A 76 -20.39 -8.32 3.04
C VAL A 76 -20.39 -6.81 2.78
N LEU A 77 -19.45 -6.31 1.97
CA LEU A 77 -19.43 -4.90 1.55
C LEU A 77 -20.71 -4.52 0.77
N MET A 78 -21.15 -5.39 -0.14
CA MET A 78 -22.39 -5.19 -0.90
C MET A 78 -23.64 -5.21 -0.01
N GLU A 79 -23.73 -6.15 0.94
CA GLU A 79 -24.82 -6.23 1.92
C GLU A 79 -24.88 -4.95 2.77
N ALA A 80 -23.74 -4.48 3.28
CA ALA A 80 -23.65 -3.26 4.06
C ALA A 80 -24.05 -2.02 3.23
N ALA A 81 -23.60 -1.93 1.99
CA ALA A 81 -23.96 -0.83 1.08
C ALA A 81 -25.47 -0.82 0.74
N ALA A 82 -26.07 -1.99 0.51
CA ALA A 82 -27.50 -2.13 0.29
C ALA A 82 -28.32 -1.67 1.51
N ALA A 83 -27.93 -2.10 2.72
CA ALA A 83 -28.59 -1.68 3.96
C ALA A 83 -28.53 -0.16 4.18
N ARG A 84 -27.43 0.52 3.81
CA ARG A 84 -27.34 1.99 3.87
C ARG A 84 -28.28 2.67 2.89
N LYS A 85 -28.42 2.13 1.68
CA LYS A 85 -29.34 2.66 0.68
C LYS A 85 -30.80 2.52 1.13
N GLU A 86 -31.17 1.40 1.76
CA GLU A 86 -32.50 1.20 2.35
C GLU A 86 -32.80 2.19 3.48
N GLN A 87 -31.77 2.65 4.21
CA GLN A 87 -31.86 3.69 5.23
C GLN A 87 -31.96 5.12 4.64
N GLY A 88 -32.07 5.27 3.32
CA GLY A 88 -32.25 6.55 2.64
C GLY A 88 -30.97 7.35 2.45
N HIS A 89 -29.78 6.73 2.56
CA HIS A 89 -28.52 7.38 2.25
C HIS A 89 -28.20 7.27 0.75
N ASP A 90 -27.96 8.41 0.11
CA ASP A 90 -27.59 8.48 -1.31
C ASP A 90 -26.16 7.96 -1.58
N THR A 91 -25.29 8.00 -0.57
CA THR A 91 -23.91 7.52 -0.69
C THR A 91 -23.76 6.06 -0.25
N LEU A 92 -23.07 5.27 -1.07
CA LEU A 92 -22.65 3.90 -0.75
C LEU A 92 -21.37 3.87 0.10
N GLU A 93 -21.11 4.96 0.85
CA GLU A 93 -19.98 5.09 1.77
C GLU A 93 -20.33 4.41 3.10
N LEU A 94 -19.47 3.51 3.55
CA LEU A 94 -19.61 2.88 4.87
C LEU A 94 -19.17 3.84 5.98
N LEU A 95 -19.82 3.73 7.14
CA LEU A 95 -19.56 4.62 8.29
C LEU A 95 -18.24 4.30 8.98
N ASP A 96 -17.96 3.02 9.17
CA ASP A 96 -16.77 2.54 9.86
C ASP A 96 -15.54 2.64 8.94
N GLU A 97 -14.41 3.01 9.53
CA GLU A 97 -13.14 3.05 8.81
C GLU A 97 -12.67 1.64 8.42
N VAL A 98 -11.93 1.57 7.31
CA VAL A 98 -11.21 0.38 6.86
C VAL A 98 -9.71 0.61 7.02
N LEU A 99 -8.95 -0.48 7.14
CA LEU A 99 -7.48 -0.45 7.17
C LEU A 99 -6.93 -1.06 5.89
N ILE A 100 -5.97 -0.39 5.25
CA ILE A 100 -5.16 -0.96 4.17
C ILE A 100 -3.70 -0.95 4.61
N LEU A 101 -3.05 -2.11 4.56
CA LEU A 101 -1.62 -2.22 4.82
C LEU A 101 -0.87 -2.36 3.49
N PHE A 102 0.10 -1.47 3.28
CA PHE A 102 1.08 -1.57 2.20
C PHE A 102 2.45 -1.86 2.81
N ASN A 103 3.12 -2.89 2.30
CA ASN A 103 4.44 -3.31 2.75
C ASN A 103 5.49 -2.87 1.74
N GLY A 104 6.65 -2.42 2.24
CA GLY A 104 7.81 -2.27 1.37
C GLY A 104 8.30 -3.62 0.85
N PRO A 105 9.03 -3.63 -0.28
CA PRO A 105 9.35 -4.87 -0.99
C PRO A 105 10.39 -5.70 -0.23
N HIS A 106 11.26 -5.05 0.55
CA HIS A 106 12.33 -5.69 1.30
C HIS A 106 12.10 -5.59 2.81
N HIS A 107 12.20 -6.74 3.47
CA HIS A 107 12.18 -6.88 4.92
C HIS A 107 13.11 -8.04 5.30
N HIS A 108 13.82 -7.92 6.43
CA HIS A 108 14.75 -8.97 6.83
C HIS A 108 15.05 -8.95 8.33
N TYR A 109 15.34 -10.14 8.86
CA TYR A 109 15.93 -10.31 10.18
C TYR A 109 17.32 -9.68 10.24
N VAL A 110 17.57 -8.84 11.24
CA VAL A 110 18.87 -8.24 11.52
C VAL A 110 19.53 -9.01 12.65
N THR A 111 20.63 -9.67 12.34
CA THR A 111 21.41 -10.40 13.33
C THR A 111 22.29 -9.46 14.14
N PRO A 112 22.44 -9.66 15.47
CA PRO A 112 23.37 -8.89 16.28
C PRO A 112 24.83 -9.08 15.89
N LYS A 113 25.15 -10.08 15.06
CA LYS A 113 26.50 -10.24 14.49
C LYS A 113 26.92 -9.06 13.62
N PHE A 114 25.98 -8.26 13.11
CA PHE A 114 26.26 -7.09 12.30
C PHE A 114 26.61 -5.84 13.13
N TYR A 115 26.41 -5.88 14.45
CA TYR A 115 26.72 -4.74 15.32
C TYR A 115 28.20 -4.79 15.71
N VAL A 116 29.03 -4.12 14.94
CA VAL A 116 30.50 -4.18 15.04
C VAL A 116 31.08 -3.29 16.14
N GLU A 117 30.32 -2.33 16.67
CA GLU A 117 30.74 -1.45 17.77
C GLU A 117 30.16 -1.91 19.10
N THR A 118 28.82 -1.97 19.22
CA THR A 118 28.17 -2.20 20.53
C THR A 118 28.39 -3.62 21.05
N LYS A 119 28.48 -4.61 20.17
CA LYS A 119 28.63 -6.02 20.56
C LYS A 119 29.99 -6.32 21.20
N PRO A 120 31.15 -5.97 20.60
CA PRO A 120 32.44 -6.18 21.27
C PRO A 120 32.63 -5.29 22.51
N ASP A 121 32.03 -4.11 22.54
CA ASP A 121 32.14 -3.18 23.68
C ASP A 121 31.37 -3.67 24.92
N SER A 122 30.04 -3.86 24.80
CA SER A 122 29.19 -4.17 25.95
C SER A 122 28.49 -5.53 25.88
N GLY A 123 28.38 -6.12 24.69
CA GLY A 123 27.58 -7.32 24.43
C GLY A 123 26.06 -7.13 24.57
N LYS A 124 25.58 -5.93 24.91
CA LYS A 124 24.16 -5.64 25.16
C LYS A 124 23.40 -5.40 23.86
N VAL A 125 23.29 -6.46 23.05
CA VAL A 125 22.66 -6.42 21.74
C VAL A 125 21.57 -7.48 21.61
N VAL A 126 20.51 -7.16 20.86
CA VAL A 126 19.37 -8.06 20.63
C VAL A 126 19.02 -8.10 19.14
N PRO A 127 18.51 -9.23 18.63
CA PRO A 127 18.09 -9.32 17.25
C PRO A 127 16.81 -8.53 16.99
N THR A 128 16.56 -8.19 15.73
CA THR A 128 15.38 -7.42 15.33
C THR A 128 15.02 -7.70 13.86
N TRP A 129 14.02 -6.99 13.34
CA TRP A 129 13.66 -6.97 11.93
C TRP A 129 13.71 -5.55 11.39
N ASN A 130 14.22 -5.42 10.18
CA ASN A 130 14.09 -4.23 9.36
C ASN A 130 12.96 -4.42 8.34
N TYR A 131 12.11 -3.40 8.20
CA TYR A 131 10.96 -3.39 7.29
C TYR A 131 10.42 -1.96 7.14
N SER A 132 9.69 -1.72 6.05
CA SER A 132 8.87 -0.52 5.87
C SER A 132 7.42 -0.89 5.61
N ALA A 133 6.50 -0.03 6.07
CA ALA A 133 5.07 -0.21 5.86
C ALA A 133 4.31 1.12 5.97
N VAL A 134 3.17 1.19 5.28
CA VAL A 134 2.18 2.26 5.42
C VAL A 134 0.83 1.65 5.77
N GLU A 135 0.27 2.08 6.90
CA GLU A 135 -1.14 1.84 7.23
C GLU A 135 -1.97 3.02 6.72
N VAL A 136 -3.02 2.71 5.98
CA VAL A 136 -4.00 3.67 5.48
C VAL A 136 -5.32 3.41 6.19
N TYR A 137 -5.90 4.46 6.76
CA TYR A 137 -7.24 4.45 7.32
C TYR A 137 -8.13 5.39 6.52
N GLY A 138 -9.34 4.95 6.24
CA GLY A 138 -10.29 5.74 5.46
C GLY A 138 -11.66 5.10 5.37
N LYS A 139 -12.56 5.74 4.63
CA LYS A 139 -13.91 5.23 4.39
C LYS A 139 -14.04 4.67 2.99
N VAL A 140 -14.73 3.53 2.89
CA VAL A 140 -14.95 2.84 1.62
C VAL A 140 -16.30 3.24 1.01
N LYS A 141 -16.29 3.69 -0.24
CA LYS A 141 -17.46 3.77 -1.12
C LYS A 141 -17.45 2.56 -2.07
N VAL A 142 -18.58 1.86 -2.12
CA VAL A 142 -18.71 0.61 -2.89
C VAL A 142 -19.50 0.85 -4.18
N TYR A 143 -18.95 0.45 -5.32
CA TYR A 143 -19.58 0.51 -6.65
C TYR A 143 -19.95 -0.91 -7.11
N CYS A 144 -21.18 -1.35 -6.85
CA CYS A 144 -21.58 -2.75 -7.06
C CYS A 144 -22.79 -2.96 -7.98
N ASN A 145 -23.50 -1.90 -8.36
CA ASN A 145 -24.65 -2.00 -9.27
C ASN A 145 -24.17 -2.08 -10.73
N SER A 146 -24.13 -3.28 -11.30
CA SER A 146 -23.68 -3.49 -12.68
C SER A 146 -24.58 -2.89 -13.76
N GLN A 147 -25.76 -2.37 -13.39
CA GLN A 147 -26.65 -1.64 -14.30
C GLN A 147 -26.51 -0.12 -14.18
N SER A 148 -25.66 0.37 -13.26
CA SER A 148 -25.41 1.80 -13.06
C SER A 148 -24.27 2.28 -13.94
N ASP A 149 -24.51 3.39 -14.65
CA ASP A 149 -23.47 4.08 -15.44
C ASP A 149 -22.32 4.55 -14.55
N GLU A 150 -22.59 5.04 -13.34
CA GLU A 150 -21.56 5.45 -12.36
C GLU A 150 -20.62 4.27 -12.03
N THR A 151 -21.18 3.09 -11.75
CA THR A 151 -20.38 1.89 -11.47
C THR A 151 -19.57 1.47 -12.71
N SER A 152 -20.17 1.51 -13.90
CA SER A 152 -19.47 1.16 -15.14
C SER A 152 -18.31 2.11 -15.44
N SER A 153 -18.53 3.43 -15.32
CA SER A 153 -17.51 4.46 -15.53
C SER A 153 -16.39 4.37 -14.49
N PHE A 154 -16.72 4.15 -13.21
CA PHE A 154 -15.74 3.94 -12.16
C PHE A 154 -14.84 2.74 -12.47
N LEU A 155 -15.44 1.57 -12.76
CA LEU A 155 -14.70 0.36 -13.06
C LEU A 155 -13.88 0.49 -14.35
N GLN A 156 -14.41 1.14 -15.39
CA GLN A 156 -13.68 1.35 -16.63
C GLN A 156 -12.39 2.14 -16.39
N ARG A 157 -12.50 3.26 -15.66
CA ARG A 157 -11.36 4.11 -15.31
C ARG A 157 -10.39 3.36 -14.40
N GLN A 158 -10.89 2.71 -13.34
CA GLN A 158 -10.05 1.99 -12.39
C GLN A 158 -9.25 0.85 -13.05
N ILE A 159 -9.87 0.05 -13.93
CA ILE A 159 -9.19 -1.03 -14.64
C ILE A 159 -8.17 -0.44 -15.63
N GLY A 160 -8.55 0.57 -16.40
CA GLY A 160 -7.63 1.23 -17.36
C GLY A 160 -6.38 1.78 -16.67
N ASP A 161 -6.56 2.55 -15.60
CA ASP A 161 -5.45 3.15 -14.85
C ASP A 161 -4.58 2.07 -14.18
N LEU A 162 -5.20 1.02 -13.63
CA LEU A 162 -4.45 -0.08 -13.02
C LEU A 162 -3.64 -0.88 -14.05
N THR A 163 -4.21 -1.14 -15.22
CA THR A 163 -3.51 -1.77 -16.35
C THR A 163 -2.32 -0.91 -16.76
N GLN A 164 -2.53 0.39 -17.00
CA GLN A 164 -1.43 1.29 -17.37
C GLN A 164 -0.34 1.30 -16.29
N GLN A 165 -0.70 1.44 -15.02
CA GLN A 165 0.24 1.40 -13.90
C GLN A 165 1.04 0.11 -13.88
N SER A 166 0.39 -1.04 -14.07
CA SER A 166 1.03 -2.35 -13.98
C SER A 166 1.95 -2.61 -15.18
N GLU A 167 1.47 -2.35 -16.39
CA GLU A 167 2.25 -2.57 -17.62
C GLU A 167 3.45 -1.61 -17.69
N SER A 168 3.29 -0.35 -17.30
CA SER A 168 4.37 0.63 -17.37
C SER A 168 5.32 0.57 -16.16
N LEU A 169 4.82 0.75 -14.93
CA LEU A 169 5.68 0.91 -13.75
C LEU A 169 6.21 -0.42 -13.23
N ILE A 170 5.42 -1.49 -13.31
CA ILE A 170 5.81 -2.82 -12.78
C ILE A 170 6.51 -3.63 -13.86
N MET A 171 5.90 -3.79 -15.04
CA MET A 171 6.48 -4.58 -16.13
C MET A 171 7.54 -3.81 -16.93
N GLY A 172 7.53 -2.48 -16.86
CA GLY A 172 8.49 -1.65 -17.60
C GLY A 172 8.20 -1.57 -19.10
N TYR A 173 6.97 -1.85 -19.55
CA TYR A 173 6.57 -1.83 -20.95
C TYR A 173 6.19 -0.42 -21.38
N THR A 174 7.06 0.19 -22.19
CA THR A 174 6.96 1.60 -22.59
C THR A 174 6.92 1.79 -24.10
N GLY A 175 7.00 0.71 -24.88
CA GLY A 175 7.24 0.78 -26.32
C GLY A 175 8.69 1.19 -26.67
N GLY A 176 8.98 1.24 -27.98
CA GLY A 176 10.32 1.49 -28.50
C GLY A 176 11.19 0.24 -28.43
N ASP A 177 12.33 0.31 -27.73
CA ASP A 177 13.21 -0.84 -27.50
C ASP A 177 12.64 -1.85 -26.48
N ARG A 178 11.54 -1.49 -25.82
CA ARG A 178 10.79 -2.34 -24.89
C ARG A 178 9.46 -2.77 -25.50
N PRO A 179 8.86 -3.88 -25.03
CA PRO A 179 7.49 -4.24 -25.42
C PRO A 179 6.52 -3.07 -25.21
N SER A 180 5.53 -2.96 -26.10
CA SER A 180 4.41 -2.05 -25.90
C SER A 180 3.54 -2.55 -24.75
N PRO A 181 3.01 -1.65 -23.90
CA PRO A 181 2.10 -2.04 -22.84
C PRO A 181 0.81 -2.62 -23.42
N TRP A 182 0.27 -3.66 -22.78
CA TRP A 182 -1.06 -4.15 -23.10
C TRP A 182 -2.13 -3.16 -22.63
N GLU A 183 -3.12 -2.87 -23.46
CA GLU A 183 -4.23 -2.00 -23.10
C GLU A 183 -5.52 -2.81 -22.92
N VAL A 184 -6.42 -2.34 -22.04
CA VAL A 184 -7.74 -2.97 -21.84
C VAL A 184 -8.51 -3.12 -23.17
N GLY A 185 -8.30 -2.18 -24.11
CA GLY A 185 -8.89 -2.19 -25.44
C GLY A 185 -8.38 -3.29 -26.37
N ASP A 186 -7.25 -3.93 -26.06
CA ASP A 186 -6.74 -5.08 -26.81
C ASP A 186 -7.61 -6.33 -26.59
N ALA A 187 -8.38 -6.38 -25.51
CA ALA A 187 -9.40 -7.39 -25.30
C ALA A 187 -10.73 -7.03 -26.00
N PRO A 188 -11.51 -8.01 -26.48
CA PRO A 188 -12.82 -7.75 -27.06
C PRO A 188 -13.75 -7.02 -26.08
N ALA A 189 -14.34 -5.90 -26.51
CA ALA A 189 -15.17 -5.05 -25.64
C ALA A 189 -16.29 -5.82 -24.91
N ARG A 190 -16.97 -6.74 -25.59
CA ARG A 190 -18.00 -7.59 -24.99
C ARG A 190 -17.45 -8.50 -23.87
N TYR A 191 -16.22 -8.96 -24.00
CA TYR A 191 -15.56 -9.79 -23.00
C TYR A 191 -15.27 -8.97 -21.73
N VAL A 192 -14.71 -7.77 -21.89
CA VAL A 192 -14.45 -6.83 -20.78
C VAL A 192 -15.75 -6.48 -20.05
N GLU A 193 -16.82 -6.17 -20.78
CA GLU A 193 -18.13 -5.85 -20.20
C GLU A 193 -18.75 -7.01 -19.40
N ILE A 194 -18.54 -8.26 -19.84
CA ILE A 194 -18.98 -9.44 -19.07
C ILE A 194 -18.18 -9.58 -17.77
N LEU A 195 -16.85 -9.41 -17.82
CA LEU A 195 -16.00 -9.53 -16.64
C LEU A 195 -16.25 -8.40 -15.63
N LYS A 196 -16.46 -7.17 -16.09
CA LYS A 196 -16.82 -6.02 -15.23
C LYS A 196 -18.07 -6.30 -14.38
N LYS A 197 -19.05 -7.06 -14.90
CA LYS A 197 -20.25 -7.44 -14.14
C LYS A 197 -19.96 -8.37 -12.96
N ASN A 198 -18.81 -9.05 -12.95
CA ASN A 198 -18.39 -10.01 -11.93
C ASN A 198 -17.52 -9.39 -10.82
N ILE A 199 -17.23 -8.09 -10.87
CA ILE A 199 -16.47 -7.38 -9.85
C ILE A 199 -17.29 -6.24 -9.23
N ILE A 200 -16.85 -5.77 -8.06
CA ILE A 200 -17.25 -4.51 -7.46
C ILE A 200 -16.08 -3.54 -7.48
N GLY A 201 -16.36 -2.26 -7.64
CA GLY A 201 -15.38 -1.19 -7.43
C GLY A 201 -15.35 -0.80 -5.96
N ILE A 202 -14.16 -0.46 -5.47
CA ILE A 202 -13.95 0.12 -4.14
C ILE A 202 -13.16 1.41 -4.28
N GLU A 203 -13.64 2.46 -3.63
CA GLU A 203 -12.96 3.74 -3.53
C GLU A 203 -12.77 4.05 -2.05
N ILE A 204 -11.55 4.41 -1.67
CA ILE A 204 -11.19 4.68 -0.29
C ILE A 204 -10.63 6.09 -0.22
N LYS A 205 -11.39 6.99 0.38
CA LYS A 205 -10.89 8.33 0.71
C LYS A 205 -9.97 8.20 1.93
N ILE A 206 -8.72 8.64 1.79
CA ILE A 206 -7.74 8.48 2.86
C ILE A 206 -7.96 9.57 3.91
N ASP A 207 -8.32 9.14 5.12
CA ASP A 207 -8.48 10.01 6.27
C ASP A 207 -7.16 10.14 7.05
N ARG A 208 -6.41 9.04 7.17
CA ARG A 208 -5.17 9.01 7.97
C ARG A 208 -4.14 8.03 7.41
N LEU A 209 -2.87 8.45 7.45
CA LEU A 209 -1.71 7.64 7.09
C LEU A 209 -0.84 7.39 8.33
N GLY A 210 -0.35 6.17 8.47
CA GLY A 210 0.63 5.77 9.48
C GLY A 210 1.83 5.12 8.83
N GLY A 211 2.95 5.85 8.75
CA GLY A 211 4.18 5.36 8.12
C GLY A 211 5.19 4.81 9.12
N LYS A 212 5.82 3.68 8.77
CA LYS A 212 6.95 3.15 9.52
C LYS A 212 8.05 2.69 8.60
N PHE A 213 9.26 3.14 8.91
CA PHE A 213 10.49 2.58 8.36
C PHE A 213 11.37 2.23 9.53
N LYS A 214 11.55 0.94 9.78
CA LYS A 214 12.49 0.45 10.77
C LYS A 214 13.67 -0.12 10.00
N MET A 215 14.74 0.67 9.89
CA MET A 215 15.91 0.41 9.06
C MET A 215 17.19 0.68 9.87
N SER A 216 17.23 0.19 11.11
CA SER A 216 18.36 0.34 12.06
C SER A 216 18.81 1.79 12.31
N GLN A 217 18.03 2.81 11.96
CA GLN A 217 18.48 4.20 12.08
C GLN A 217 18.69 4.66 13.54
N GLU A 218 18.15 3.95 14.53
CA GLU A 218 18.41 4.22 15.94
C GLU A 218 19.85 3.91 16.36
N LEU A 219 20.56 3.05 15.63
CA LEU A 219 21.91 2.62 15.97
C LEU A 219 22.95 3.75 15.76
N GLY A 220 24.12 3.58 16.38
CA GLY A 220 25.31 4.39 16.11
C GLY A 220 25.82 4.21 14.68
N LYS A 221 26.75 5.07 14.24
CA LYS A 221 27.22 5.06 12.85
C LYS A 221 27.91 3.74 12.49
N GLY A 222 28.86 3.25 13.28
CA GLY A 222 29.59 2.02 12.92
C GLY A 222 28.70 0.78 12.97
N ASP A 223 27.77 0.68 13.91
CA ASP A 223 26.77 -0.41 13.89
C ASP A 223 25.84 -0.35 12.67
N ARG A 224 25.44 0.83 12.19
CA ARG A 224 24.68 0.95 10.93
C ARG A 224 25.52 0.52 9.73
N GLU A 225 26.78 0.93 9.66
CA GLU A 225 27.71 0.49 8.60
C GLU A 225 27.92 -1.03 8.63
N GLY A 226 28.04 -1.63 9.82
CA GLY A 226 28.09 -3.08 9.99
C GLY A 226 26.83 -3.79 9.50
N VAL A 227 25.65 -3.20 9.70
CA VAL A 227 24.37 -3.71 9.14
C VAL A 227 24.36 -3.63 7.61
N ILE A 228 24.76 -2.50 7.03
CA ILE A 228 24.83 -2.30 5.57
C ILE A 228 25.76 -3.36 4.95
N ASN A 229 27.01 -3.42 5.42
CA ASN A 229 28.01 -4.38 4.94
C ASN A 229 27.54 -5.83 5.13
N GLY A 230 26.90 -6.12 6.27
CA GLY A 230 26.39 -7.46 6.57
C GLY A 230 25.33 -7.91 5.58
N PHE A 231 24.46 -7.00 5.13
CA PHE A 231 23.42 -7.28 4.15
C PHE A 231 23.94 -7.35 2.71
N GLU A 232 24.87 -6.47 2.32
CA GLU A 232 25.52 -6.51 1.00
C GLU A 232 26.27 -7.84 0.79
N ASN A 233 26.96 -8.32 1.83
CA ASN A 233 27.68 -9.60 1.78
C ASN A 233 26.78 -10.84 1.66
N LEU A 234 25.46 -10.70 1.82
CA LEU A 234 24.55 -11.81 1.51
C LEU A 234 24.47 -12.08 0.00
N GLY A 235 24.75 -11.07 -0.84
CA GLY A 235 24.64 -11.19 -2.30
C GLY A 235 23.23 -11.57 -2.77
N THR A 236 22.20 -11.09 -2.06
CA THR A 236 20.79 -11.33 -2.37
C THR A 236 20.08 -10.01 -2.64
N GLU A 237 19.07 -10.03 -3.51
CA GLU A 237 18.24 -8.85 -3.81
C GLU A 237 17.63 -8.23 -2.55
N ALA A 238 17.12 -9.07 -1.64
CA ALA A 238 16.59 -8.60 -0.36
C ALA A 238 17.66 -7.96 0.53
N GLY A 239 18.89 -8.50 0.53
CA GLY A 239 20.03 -7.93 1.24
C GLY A 239 20.41 -6.56 0.69
N GLU A 240 20.60 -6.45 -0.63
CA GLU A 240 20.91 -5.18 -1.31
C GLU A 240 19.83 -4.12 -1.05
N GLY A 241 18.56 -4.50 -1.14
CA GLY A 241 17.43 -3.61 -0.86
C GLY A 241 17.41 -3.11 0.59
N ILE A 242 17.66 -3.97 1.57
CA ILE A 242 17.76 -3.55 2.98
C ILE A 242 18.99 -2.68 3.23
N ALA A 243 20.15 -3.04 2.69
CA ALA A 243 21.38 -2.27 2.84
C ALA A 243 21.20 -0.83 2.34
N LYS A 244 20.64 -0.67 1.13
CA LYS A 244 20.31 0.63 0.54
C LYS A 244 19.41 1.45 1.45
N MET A 245 18.29 0.87 1.91
CA MET A 245 17.34 1.57 2.77
C MET A 245 17.94 1.94 4.14
N VAL A 246 18.78 1.09 4.73
CA VAL A 246 19.49 1.42 5.99
C VAL A 246 20.42 2.62 5.77
N GLY A 247 21.13 2.66 4.64
CA GLY A 247 21.97 3.80 4.24
C GLY A 247 21.18 5.09 4.12
N GLU A 248 20.11 5.08 3.32
CA GLU A 248 19.26 6.26 3.08
C GLU A 248 18.63 6.80 4.38
N ARG A 249 18.04 5.93 5.21
CA ARG A 249 17.45 6.34 6.49
C ARG A 249 18.50 6.77 7.50
N GLY A 250 19.70 6.20 7.41
CA GLY A 250 20.86 6.63 8.20
C GLY A 250 21.28 8.06 7.87
N GLN A 251 21.39 8.39 6.58
CA GLN A 251 21.75 9.73 6.10
C GLN A 251 20.70 10.77 6.50
N LEU A 252 19.41 10.43 6.35
CA LEU A 252 18.30 11.30 6.78
C LEU A 252 18.36 11.60 8.28
N LYS A 253 18.61 10.59 9.13
CA LYS A 253 18.80 10.82 10.57
C LYS A 253 19.98 11.76 10.84
N ASP A 254 21.08 11.58 10.14
CA ASP A 254 22.31 12.34 10.36
C ASP A 254 22.23 13.78 9.82
N SER A 255 21.31 14.08 8.88
CA SER A 255 21.05 15.45 8.43
C SER A 255 20.23 16.23 9.44
N HIS A 256 19.19 15.62 10.03
CA HIS A 256 18.34 16.28 11.03
C HIS A 256 19.05 16.60 12.35
N ASN A 257 20.14 15.89 12.68
CA ASN A 257 20.95 16.19 13.87
C ASN A 257 21.97 17.33 13.66
N ARG A 258 22.10 17.87 12.44
CA ARG A 258 23.04 18.94 12.11
C ARG A 258 22.40 20.33 12.04
N GLU A 259 21.07 20.40 12.14
CA GLU A 259 20.27 21.63 12.27
C GLU A 259 19.95 21.92 13.74
#